data_AF-A0A2J6WWX8-F1
#
_entry.id   AF-A0A2J6WWX8-F1
#
_cell.length_a   1.000
_cell.length_b   1.000
_cell.length_c   1.000
_cell.angle_alpha   90.00
_cell.angle_beta   90.00
_cell.angle_gamma   90.00
#
_symmetry.space_group_name_H-M   'P 1'
#
loop_
_entity.id
_entity.type
_entity.pdbx_description
1 polymer ?
#
loop_
_entity_poly.entity_id
_entity_poly.type
_entity_poly.pdbx_seq_one_letter_code
_entity_poly.pdbx_strand_id
1 'polypeptide(L)'
;MFSLFSFFKKKNKFPKIKWKVKPKKVMKDYVALNWLEPELAKKFGIKKGEIWVREDWWKDPEKRKRLNVHEKVEINLRLRDKLPYEKAHEIANKFEHEALKHIRGRK
;
A
#
# COMPACT_ATOMS: atom_id res chain seq x y z
N MET A 1 7.57 11.83 -23.16
CA MET A 1 7.53 10.41 -22.74
C MET A 1 8.05 10.30 -21.30
N PHE A 2 7.17 10.06 -20.33
CA PHE A 2 7.62 9.80 -18.95
C PHE A 2 7.96 8.31 -18.82
N SER A 3 9.27 8.01 -18.79
CA SER A 3 9.76 6.66 -18.51
C SER A 3 9.37 6.24 -17.09
N LEU A 4 8.52 5.21 -16.97
CA LEU A 4 8.06 4.59 -15.72
C LEU A 4 9.21 4.13 -14.81
N PHE A 5 10.44 4.06 -15.31
CA PHE A 5 11.61 3.52 -14.60
C PHE A 5 12.41 4.56 -13.80
N SER A 6 12.08 5.85 -13.88
CA SER A 6 12.84 6.89 -13.16
C SER A 6 12.44 7.06 -11.68
N PHE A 7 11.57 6.19 -11.17
CA PHE A 7 11.01 6.31 -9.82
C PHE A 7 12.02 6.07 -8.69
N PHE A 8 13.19 5.48 -8.94
CA PHE A 8 14.09 4.99 -7.86
C PHE A 8 15.33 5.84 -7.53
N LYS A 9 15.54 7.01 -8.15
CA LYS A 9 16.83 7.74 -8.03
C LYS A 9 17.04 8.62 -6.78
N LYS A 10 16.06 8.80 -5.88
CA LYS A 10 16.27 9.59 -4.65
C LYS A 10 16.24 8.68 -3.41
N LYS A 11 17.42 8.42 -2.82
CA LYS A 11 17.60 7.70 -1.55
C LYS A 11 17.07 8.51 -0.35
N ASN A 12 15.79 8.87 -0.34
CA ASN A 12 15.12 9.18 0.93
C ASN A 12 14.77 7.82 1.56
N LYS A 13 15.30 7.56 2.76
CA LYS A 13 15.03 6.32 3.51
C LYS A 13 13.52 6.19 3.68
N PHE A 14 12.92 5.33 2.86
CA PHE A 14 11.52 4.96 3.02
C PHE A 14 11.35 4.50 4.46
N PRO A 15 10.37 5.01 5.23
CA PRO A 15 10.18 4.56 6.59
C PRO A 15 10.02 3.03 6.55
N LYS A 16 10.73 2.34 7.45
CA LYS A 16 10.65 0.88 7.53
C LYS A 16 9.21 0.52 7.87
N ILE A 17 8.47 0.03 6.88
CA ILE A 17 7.07 -0.33 7.04
C ILE A 17 6.99 -1.57 7.93
N LYS A 18 6.25 -1.44 9.04
CA LYS A 18 5.92 -2.55 9.93
C LYS A 18 4.49 -3.02 9.65
N TRP A 19 4.38 -4.21 9.08
CA TRP A 19 3.10 -4.86 8.86
C TRP A 19 2.57 -5.47 10.16
N LYS A 20 1.29 -5.23 10.46
CA LYS A 20 0.58 -5.84 11.59
C LYS A 20 -0.68 -6.53 11.09
N VAL A 21 -0.74 -7.84 11.26
CA VAL A 21 -1.92 -8.63 10.90
C VAL A 21 -2.97 -8.48 12.01
N LYS A 22 -4.23 -8.23 11.62
CA LYS A 22 -5.35 -8.02 12.54
C LYS A 22 -6.57 -8.83 12.10
N PRO A 23 -7.38 -9.33 13.06
CA PRO A 23 -8.58 -10.09 12.73
C PRO A 23 -9.66 -9.18 12.12
N LYS A 24 -10.58 -9.77 11.35
CA LYS A 24 -11.71 -9.05 10.73
C LYS A 24 -12.54 -8.26 11.74
N LYS A 25 -12.74 -8.78 12.96
CA LYS A 25 -13.45 -8.08 14.04
C LYS A 25 -12.83 -6.72 14.39
N VAL A 26 -11.51 -6.60 14.31
CA VAL A 26 -10.77 -5.36 14.56
C VAL A 26 -10.77 -4.47 13.32
N MET A 27 -10.51 -5.05 12.14
CA MET A 27 -10.43 -4.30 10.88
C MET A 27 -11.79 -3.87 10.33
N LYS A 28 -12.89 -4.46 10.82
CA LYS A 28 -14.25 -4.29 10.28
C LYS A 28 -14.25 -4.57 8.76
N ASP A 29 -14.67 -3.60 7.96
CA ASP A 29 -14.74 -3.72 6.50
C ASP A 29 -13.42 -3.38 5.81
N TYR A 30 -12.47 -2.77 6.53
CA TYR A 30 -11.17 -2.40 5.97
C TYR A 30 -10.32 -3.64 5.67
N VAL A 31 -9.59 -3.59 4.57
CA VAL A 31 -8.64 -4.63 4.15
C VAL A 31 -7.24 -4.27 4.62
N ALA A 32 -6.83 -3.03 4.38
CA ALA A 32 -5.57 -2.46 4.83
C ALA A 32 -5.81 -1.03 5.35
N LEU A 33 -5.03 -0.63 6.34
CA LEU A 33 -5.04 0.70 6.91
C LEU A 33 -3.60 1.12 7.19
N ASN A 34 -3.20 2.29 6.69
CA ASN A 34 -1.88 2.86 6.94
C ASN A 34 -1.97 4.13 7.79
N TRP A 35 -0.83 4.54 8.34
CA TRP A 35 -0.73 5.67 9.26
C TRP A 35 -0.90 7.05 8.62
N LEU A 36 -0.98 7.13 7.29
CA LEU A 36 -1.08 8.42 6.58
C LEU A 36 -2.50 8.98 6.60
N GLU A 37 -3.49 8.17 6.97
CA GLU A 37 -4.85 8.62 7.23
C GLU A 37 -5.00 9.02 8.71
N PRO A 38 -4.91 10.30 9.09
CA PRO A 38 -4.79 10.71 10.49
C PRO A 38 -6.01 10.32 11.34
N GLU A 39 -7.22 10.42 10.78
CA GLU A 39 -8.45 10.07 11.50
C GLU A 39 -8.56 8.57 11.76
N LEU A 40 -8.30 7.75 10.74
CA LEU A 40 -8.32 6.29 10.86
C LEU A 40 -7.15 5.81 11.73
N ALA A 41 -5.96 6.39 11.56
CA ALA A 41 -4.80 6.07 12.36
C ALA A 41 -5.05 6.35 13.84
N LYS A 42 -5.70 7.49 14.17
CA LYS A 42 -6.11 7.81 15.54
C LYS A 42 -7.18 6.84 16.05
N LYS A 43 -8.22 6.57 15.25
CA LYS A 43 -9.34 5.67 15.60
C LYS A 43 -8.90 4.24 15.92
N PHE A 44 -7.94 3.72 15.15
CA PHE A 44 -7.45 2.35 15.30
C PHE A 44 -6.15 2.27 16.12
N GLY A 45 -5.49 3.39 16.44
CA GLY A 45 -4.21 3.41 17.14
C GLY A 45 -3.03 2.94 16.27
N ILE A 46 -3.06 3.24 14.96
CA ILE A 46 -2.02 2.90 14.00
C ILE A 46 -0.86 3.89 14.16
N LYS A 47 0.33 3.38 14.47
CA LYS A 47 1.51 4.24 14.68
C LYS A 47 2.17 4.60 13.34
N LYS A 48 2.91 5.70 13.32
CA LYS A 48 3.72 6.11 12.15
C LYS A 48 4.62 4.97 11.69
N GLY A 49 4.56 4.65 10.40
CA GLY A 49 5.30 3.54 9.78
C GLY A 49 4.61 2.17 9.91
N GLU A 50 3.42 2.07 10.49
CA GLU A 50 2.67 0.82 10.61
C GLU A 50 1.56 0.71 9.57
N ILE A 51 1.43 -0.48 8.99
CA ILE A 51 0.28 -0.84 8.14
C ILE A 51 -0.43 -2.01 8.80
N TRP A 52 -1.70 -1.85 9.07
CA TRP A 52 -2.57 -2.91 9.55
C TRP A 52 -3.22 -3.60 8.37
N VAL A 53 -3.26 -4.93 8.39
CA VAL A 53 -3.83 -5.74 7.31
C VAL A 53 -4.73 -6.82 7.88
N ARG A 54 -5.84 -7.08 7.20
CA ARG A 54 -6.79 -8.10 7.62
C ARG A 54 -6.22 -9.50 7.38
N GLU A 55 -6.43 -10.37 8.36
CA GLU A 55 -5.83 -11.70 8.40
C GLU A 55 -6.20 -12.60 7.21
N ASP A 56 -7.46 -12.58 6.78
CA ASP A 56 -7.95 -13.32 5.61
C ASP A 56 -7.23 -12.92 4.31
N TRP A 57 -6.91 -11.64 4.17
CA TRP A 57 -6.14 -11.12 3.04
C TRP A 57 -4.65 -11.43 3.14
N TRP A 58 -4.09 -11.47 4.35
CA TRP A 58 -2.67 -11.76 4.55
C TRP A 58 -2.32 -13.23 4.36
N LYS A 59 -3.26 -14.14 4.65
CA LYS A 59 -3.10 -15.60 4.48
C LYS A 59 -3.01 -16.00 3.01
N ASP A 60 -3.68 -15.26 2.12
CA ASP A 60 -3.66 -15.49 0.68
C ASP A 60 -2.39 -14.86 0.06
N PRO A 61 -1.45 -15.65 -0.50
CA PRO A 61 -0.18 -15.15 -1.00
C PRO A 61 -0.33 -14.14 -2.15
N GLU A 62 -1.33 -14.32 -3.02
CA GLU A 62 -1.58 -13.41 -4.14
C GLU A 62 -2.11 -12.07 -3.64
N LYS A 63 -3.13 -12.10 -2.77
CA LYS A 63 -3.66 -10.89 -2.13
C LYS A 63 -2.59 -10.15 -1.34
N ARG A 64 -1.77 -10.89 -0.58
CA ARG A 64 -0.64 -10.31 0.16
C ARG A 64 0.36 -9.64 -0.78
N LYS A 65 0.71 -10.25 -1.91
CA LYS A 65 1.63 -9.65 -2.90
C LYS A 65 1.04 -8.37 -3.49
N ARG A 66 -0.24 -8.40 -3.86
CA ARG A 66 -0.99 -7.24 -4.37
C ARG A 66 -1.01 -6.08 -3.39
N LEU A 67 -1.41 -6.34 -2.14
CA LEU A 67 -1.42 -5.34 -1.07
C LEU A 67 -0.05 -4.73 -0.82
N ASN A 68 1.01 -5.56 -0.82
CA ASN A 68 2.37 -5.07 -0.64
C ASN A 68 2.79 -4.10 -1.75
N VAL A 69 2.40 -4.35 -3.00
CA VAL A 69 2.69 -3.45 -4.13
C VAL A 69 1.85 -2.18 -3.99
N HIS A 70 0.54 -2.34 -3.82
CA HIS A 70 -0.42 -1.23 -3.70
C HIS A 70 0.00 -0.23 -2.61
N GLU A 71 0.15 -0.70 -1.37
CA GLU A 71 0.49 0.16 -0.23
C GLU A 71 1.85 0.84 -0.39
N LYS A 72 2.85 0.13 -0.94
CA LYS A 72 4.16 0.75 -1.17
C LYS A 72 4.07 1.86 -2.20
N VAL A 73 3.34 1.66 -3.30
CA VAL A 73 3.18 2.67 -4.35
C VAL A 73 2.40 3.87 -3.81
N GLU A 74 1.27 3.63 -3.13
CA GLU A 74 0.46 4.69 -2.55
C GLU A 74 1.26 5.54 -1.54
N ILE A 75 1.91 4.89 -0.57
CA ILE A 75 2.74 5.58 0.44
C ILE A 75 3.88 6.35 -0.24
N ASN A 76 4.46 5.81 -1.32
CA ASN A 76 5.55 6.48 -2.04
C ASN A 76 5.04 7.79 -2.65
N LEU A 77 3.94 7.73 -3.38
CA LEU A 77 3.31 8.87 -4.03
C LEU A 77 2.89 9.94 -3.02
N ARG A 78 2.37 9.52 -1.87
CA ARG A 78 1.91 10.44 -0.82
C ARG A 78 3.07 11.09 -0.07
N LEU A 79 4.11 10.33 0.29
CA LEU A 79 5.24 10.87 1.05
C LEU A 79 6.23 11.66 0.20
N ARG A 80 6.53 11.17 -1.00
CA ARG A 80 7.56 11.74 -1.86
C ARG A 80 7.00 12.80 -2.80
N ASP A 81 5.93 12.45 -3.50
CA ASP A 81 5.35 13.31 -4.53
C ASP A 81 4.23 14.19 -3.96
N LYS A 82 3.95 14.06 -2.65
CA LYS A 82 2.95 14.82 -1.90
C LYS A 82 1.56 14.77 -2.56
N LEU A 83 1.24 13.65 -3.22
CA LEU A 83 -0.06 13.50 -3.87
C LEU A 83 -1.17 13.36 -2.83
N PRO A 84 -2.37 13.93 -3.10
CA PRO A 84 -3.57 13.62 -2.34
C PRO A 84 -3.88 12.11 -2.36
N TYR A 85 -4.57 11.64 -1.32
CA TYR A 85 -4.92 10.22 -1.16
C TYR A 85 -5.59 9.66 -2.41
N GLU A 86 -6.66 10.29 -2.89
CA GLU A 86 -7.46 9.80 -4.02
C GLU A 86 -6.61 9.55 -5.27
N LYS A 87 -5.73 10.50 -5.61
CA LYS A 87 -4.84 10.41 -6.77
C LYS A 87 -3.77 9.34 -6.58
N ALA A 88 -3.18 9.24 -5.38
CA ALA A 88 -2.21 8.21 -5.08
C ALA A 88 -2.83 6.81 -5.13
N HIS A 89 -4.05 6.68 -4.61
CA HIS A 89 -4.83 5.45 -4.58
C HIS A 89 -5.21 4.98 -6.00
N GLU A 90 -5.65 5.90 -6.87
CA GLU A 90 -5.95 5.61 -8.26
C GLU A 90 -4.71 5.08 -9.02
N ILE A 91 -3.57 5.73 -8.84
CA ILE A 91 -2.30 5.31 -9.47
C ILE A 91 -1.86 3.94 -8.92
N ALA A 92 -1.96 3.72 -7.61
CA ALA A 92 -1.63 2.44 -6.99
C ALA A 92 -2.50 1.30 -7.52
N ASN A 93 -3.82 1.54 -7.68
CA ASN A 93 -4.75 0.58 -8.29
C ASN A 93 -4.36 0.23 -9.73
N LYS A 94 -4.04 1.24 -10.56
CA LYS A 94 -3.60 1.02 -11.95
C LYS A 94 -2.31 0.21 -12.00
N PHE A 95 -1.32 0.59 -11.19
CA PHE A 95 -0.03 -0.10 -11.12
C PHE A 95 -0.19 -1.55 -10.65
N GLU A 96 -1.04 -1.81 -9.66
CA GLU A 96 -1.35 -3.16 -9.21
C GLU A 96 -1.97 -4.00 -10.34
N HIS A 97 -2.93 -3.45 -11.08
CA HIS A 97 -3.58 -4.15 -12.21
C HIS A 97 -2.59 -4.45 -13.33
N GLU A 98 -1.73 -3.50 -13.69
CA GLU A 98 -0.69 -3.70 -14.72
C GLU A 98 0.38 -4.70 -14.27
N ALA A 99 0.84 -4.62 -13.01
CA ALA A 99 1.78 -5.58 -12.46
C ALA A 99 1.21 -7.01 -12.46
N LEU A 100 -0.09 -7.16 -12.17
CA LEU A 100 -0.78 -8.45 -12.24
C LEU A 100 -0.90 -8.98 -13.66
N LYS A 101 -1.20 -8.13 -14.64
CA LYS A 101 -1.22 -8.51 -16.07
C LYS A 101 0.14 -9.04 -16.51
N HIS A 102 1.22 -8.36 -16.12
CA HIS A 102 2.59 -8.77 -16.44
C HIS A 102 3.02 -10.08 -15.77
N ILE A 103 2.52 -10.35 -14.56
CA ILE A 103 2.74 -11.63 -13.85
C ILE A 103 1.96 -12.77 -14.50
N ARG A 104 0.73 -12.53 -14.96
CA ARG A 104 -0.13 -13.55 -15.57
C ARG A 104 0.23 -13.88 -17.02
N GLY A 105 0.74 -12.91 -17.79
CA GLY A 105 1.16 -13.10 -19.19
C GLY A 105 2.53 -13.77 -19.38
N ARG A 106 3.20 -14.16 -18.29
CA ARG A 106 4.47 -14.92 -18.31
C ARG A 106 4.30 -16.39 -17.92
N LYS A 107 3.08 -16.91 -17.96
CA LYS A 107 2.81 -18.35 -17.82
C LYS A 107 2.87 -19.04 -19.17
#